data_AF-A0A1E7HIN5-F1
#
_entry.id   AF-A0A1E7HIN5-F1
#
_cell.length_a   1.000
_cell.length_b   1.000
_cell.length_c   1.000
_cell.angle_alpha   90.00
_cell.angle_beta   90.00
_cell.angle_gamma   90.00
#
_symmetry.space_group_name_H-M   'P 1'
#
loop_
_entity.id
_entity.type
_entity.pdbx_description
1 polymer ?
#
loop_
_entity_poly.entity_id
_entity_poly.type
_entity_poly.pdbx_seq_one_letter_code
_entity_poly.pdbx_strand_id
1 'polypeptide(L)'
;MKWFGKKKKEDISPESETVTRGLLIFADTGTVMRAEQILKEENYDIKVVSPPARYRTGCDLCVEFPLVEEPGIIRILKKLRSAPIEVVPESSNRLRPQKLCTVKDFGEYIMVRAANMKITVDKTTKRIVNISGGGCPDVPYLAYEMVGKSVLKAPKPSAIGHTLCAYALNTAHEELIELLESK
;
A
#
# COMPACT_ATOMS: atom_id res chain seq x y z
N MET A 1 -36.11 -50.38 27.69
CA MET A 1 -36.24 -50.45 26.22
C MET A 1 -35.90 -49.08 25.65
N LYS A 2 -34.86 -49.03 24.80
CA LYS A 2 -34.47 -47.87 23.98
C LYS A 2 -35.59 -47.56 22.97
N TRP A 3 -35.93 -46.29 22.72
CA TRP A 3 -35.96 -45.78 21.34
C TRP A 3 -35.96 -44.22 21.22
N PHE A 4 -34.77 -43.68 20.95
CA PHE A 4 -34.37 -42.51 20.16
C PHE A 4 -35.20 -41.20 20.17
N GLY A 5 -34.64 -40.18 20.82
CA GLY A 5 -34.90 -38.76 20.54
C GLY A 5 -34.25 -38.32 19.22
N LYS A 6 -35.08 -37.78 18.31
CA LYS A 6 -34.65 -37.12 17.07
C LYS A 6 -33.91 -35.82 17.41
N LYS A 7 -32.57 -35.82 17.32
CA LYS A 7 -31.76 -34.60 17.29
C LYS A 7 -32.06 -33.86 15.98
N LYS A 8 -32.53 -32.61 16.11
CA LYS A 8 -32.67 -31.65 15.02
C LYS A 8 -31.27 -31.35 14.50
N LYS A 9 -31.02 -31.64 13.21
CA LYS A 9 -29.80 -31.27 12.51
C LYS A 9 -29.76 -29.74 12.44
N GLU A 10 -28.81 -29.13 13.15
CA GLU A 10 -28.43 -27.74 12.89
C GLU A 10 -27.68 -27.75 11.56
N ASP A 11 -28.28 -27.12 10.54
CA ASP A 11 -27.59 -26.78 9.31
C ASP A 11 -26.52 -25.74 9.63
N ILE A 12 -25.29 -26.21 9.82
CA ILE A 12 -24.11 -25.36 9.80
C ILE A 12 -23.85 -25.06 8.32
N SER A 13 -24.50 -24.01 7.79
CA SER A 13 -24.05 -23.40 6.54
C SER A 13 -22.66 -22.80 6.79
N PRO A 14 -21.66 -23.02 5.92
CA PRO A 14 -20.38 -22.36 6.07
C PRO A 14 -20.62 -20.86 5.99
N GLU A 15 -20.23 -20.11 7.03
CA GLU A 15 -20.23 -18.65 7.01
C GLU A 15 -19.48 -18.20 5.76
N SER A 16 -20.22 -17.69 4.77
CA SER A 16 -19.63 -17.06 3.60
C SER A 16 -18.94 -15.81 4.09
N GLU A 17 -17.63 -15.85 4.26
CA GLU A 17 -16.84 -14.68 4.60
C GLU A 17 -17.17 -13.58 3.59
N THR A 18 -17.75 -12.48 4.09
CA THR A 18 -18.19 -11.37 3.24
C THR A 18 -16.96 -10.69 2.67
N VAL A 19 -16.69 -10.93 1.39
CA VAL A 19 -15.64 -10.23 0.64
C VAL A 19 -16.08 -8.77 0.45
N THR A 20 -15.38 -7.83 1.10
CA THR A 20 -15.75 -6.39 1.07
C THR A 20 -14.81 -5.54 0.22
N ARG A 21 -13.58 -6.01 -0.04
CA ARG A 21 -12.57 -5.30 -0.84
C ARG A 21 -12.08 -6.14 -2.03
N GLY A 22 -11.56 -5.44 -3.02
CA GLY A 22 -11.01 -5.99 -4.26
C GLY A 22 -9.66 -5.37 -4.57
N LEU A 23 -8.93 -5.99 -5.49
CA LEU A 23 -7.64 -5.55 -5.99
C LEU A 23 -7.72 -5.26 -7.49
N LEU A 24 -7.28 -4.07 -7.88
CA LEU A 24 -7.05 -3.70 -9.27
C LEU A 24 -5.60 -4.05 -9.63
N ILE A 25 -5.42 -5.04 -10.49
CA ILE A 25 -4.11 -5.49 -10.97
C ILE A 25 -3.76 -4.73 -12.25
N PHE A 26 -2.55 -4.17 -12.30
CA PHE A 26 -2.06 -3.37 -13.42
C PHE A 26 -0.79 -3.97 -14.04
N ALA A 27 -0.51 -3.59 -15.28
CA ALA A 27 0.66 -4.06 -16.02
C ALA A 27 1.99 -3.51 -15.46
N ASP A 28 1.96 -2.25 -15.04
CA ASP A 28 3.14 -1.49 -14.69
C ASP A 28 2.84 -0.49 -13.56
N THR A 29 3.88 -0.12 -12.84
CA THR A 29 3.80 0.76 -11.67
C THR A 29 3.35 2.18 -12.01
N GLY A 30 3.67 2.66 -13.22
CA GLY A 30 3.26 4.00 -13.65
C GLY A 30 1.75 4.12 -13.83
N THR A 31 1.11 3.06 -14.33
CA THR A 31 -0.36 2.96 -14.40
C THR A 31 -0.99 2.90 -13.02
N VAL A 32 -0.38 2.18 -12.05
CA VAL A 32 -0.85 2.15 -10.65
C VAL A 32 -0.84 3.56 -10.05
N MET A 33 0.27 4.28 -10.17
CA MET A 33 0.38 5.64 -9.61
C MET A 33 -0.63 6.61 -10.24
N ARG A 34 -0.85 6.51 -11.55
CA ARG A 34 -1.86 7.32 -12.24
C ARG A 34 -3.28 6.97 -11.76
N ALA A 35 -3.59 5.68 -11.64
CA ALA A 35 -4.88 5.22 -11.13
C ALA A 35 -5.10 5.70 -9.69
N GLU A 36 -4.08 5.59 -8.82
CA GLU A 36 -4.14 6.09 -7.45
C GLU A 36 -4.47 7.58 -7.42
N GLN A 37 -3.75 8.39 -8.18
CA GLN A 37 -3.97 9.84 -8.22
C GLN A 37 -5.41 10.17 -8.63
N ILE A 38 -5.89 9.59 -9.73
CA ILE A 38 -7.24 9.80 -10.24
C ILE A 38 -8.29 9.41 -9.19
N LEU A 39 -8.13 8.23 -8.59
CA LEU A 39 -9.12 7.71 -7.65
C LEU A 39 -9.14 8.50 -6.33
N LYS A 40 -8.00 9.02 -5.89
CA LYS A 40 -7.92 9.95 -4.75
C LYS A 40 -8.56 11.30 -5.07
N GLU A 41 -8.37 11.84 -6.27
CA GLU A 41 -9.03 13.09 -6.73
C GLU A 41 -10.56 12.95 -6.74
N GLU A 42 -11.06 11.75 -7.06
CA GLU A 42 -12.50 11.41 -7.03
C GLU A 42 -12.99 10.96 -5.63
N ASN A 43 -12.13 11.05 -4.59
CA ASN A 43 -12.42 10.71 -3.19
C ASN A 43 -12.81 9.24 -2.91
N TYR A 44 -12.30 8.28 -3.69
CA TYR A 44 -12.47 6.87 -3.39
C TYR A 44 -11.58 6.40 -2.23
N ASP A 45 -12.08 5.50 -1.37
CA ASP A 45 -11.32 4.89 -0.27
C ASP A 45 -10.39 3.79 -0.80
N ILE A 46 -9.25 4.20 -1.35
CA ILE A 46 -8.28 3.28 -1.93
C ILE A 46 -6.97 3.21 -1.14
N LYS A 47 -6.27 2.08 -1.27
CA LYS A 47 -4.92 1.87 -0.75
C LYS A 47 -4.03 1.27 -1.81
N VAL A 48 -2.81 1.79 -1.94
CA VAL A 48 -1.79 1.13 -2.77
C VAL A 48 -1.07 0.10 -1.93
N VAL A 49 -1.05 -1.12 -2.43
CA VAL A 49 -0.53 -2.29 -1.70
C VAL A 49 0.26 -3.19 -2.64
N SER A 50 1.01 -4.15 -2.11
CA SER A 50 1.70 -5.12 -2.95
C SER A 50 0.76 -6.26 -3.36
N PRO A 51 0.71 -6.63 -4.65
CA PRO A 51 -0.19 -7.67 -5.12
C PRO A 51 0.23 -9.04 -4.53
N PRO A 52 -0.73 -9.96 -4.37
CA PRO A 52 -0.44 -11.33 -3.98
C PRO A 52 0.56 -11.97 -4.94
N ALA A 53 1.38 -12.90 -4.45
CA ALA A 53 2.50 -13.46 -5.20
C ALA A 53 2.11 -14.02 -6.59
N ARG A 54 0.90 -14.57 -6.72
CA ARG A 54 0.36 -15.10 -7.98
C ARG A 54 0.12 -14.03 -9.05
N TYR A 55 -0.15 -12.79 -8.63
CA TYR A 55 -0.50 -11.67 -9.50
C TYR A 55 0.68 -10.69 -9.72
N ARG A 56 1.89 -11.06 -9.29
CA ARG A 56 3.11 -10.28 -9.57
C ARG A 56 3.56 -10.51 -11.01
N THR A 57 3.00 -9.74 -11.94
CA THR A 57 3.34 -9.77 -13.37
C THR A 57 4.43 -8.74 -13.73
N GLY A 58 5.41 -8.54 -12.84
CA GLY A 58 6.49 -7.55 -13.01
C GLY A 58 6.23 -6.18 -12.36
N CYS A 59 5.04 -5.95 -11.81
CA CYS A 59 4.74 -4.80 -10.94
C CYS A 59 4.59 -5.26 -9.48
N ASP A 60 5.17 -4.49 -8.56
CA ASP A 60 5.10 -4.74 -7.11
C ASP A 60 3.98 -3.94 -6.42
N LEU A 61 3.13 -3.23 -7.18
CA LEU A 61 2.02 -2.43 -6.67
C LEU A 61 0.68 -2.81 -7.33
N CYS A 62 -0.40 -2.69 -6.57
CA CYS A 62 -1.78 -2.74 -7.02
C CYS A 62 -2.65 -1.81 -6.15
N VAL A 63 -3.90 -1.59 -6.55
CA VAL A 63 -4.84 -0.74 -5.79
C VAL A 63 -5.90 -1.60 -5.13
N GLU A 64 -6.00 -1.52 -3.81
CA GLU A 64 -7.06 -2.11 -3.02
C GLU A 64 -8.22 -1.11 -2.85
N PHE A 65 -9.45 -1.56 -3.09
CA PHE A 65 -10.64 -0.70 -3.12
C PHE A 65 -11.89 -1.43 -2.60
N PRO A 66 -12.98 -0.73 -2.22
CA PRO A 66 -14.24 -1.35 -1.82
C PRO A 66 -14.96 -1.95 -3.03
N LEU A 67 -15.33 -3.24 -2.99
CA LEU A 67 -15.95 -3.91 -4.16
C LEU A 67 -17.26 -3.26 -4.61
N VAL A 68 -18.00 -2.64 -3.68
CA VAL A 68 -19.24 -1.92 -3.99
C VAL A 68 -19.01 -0.73 -4.94
N GLU A 69 -17.77 -0.21 -5.02
CA GLU A 69 -17.40 0.91 -5.87
C GLU A 69 -16.85 0.48 -7.25
N GLU A 70 -16.69 -0.83 -7.50
CA GLU A 70 -16.11 -1.38 -8.72
C GLU A 70 -16.70 -0.77 -10.01
N PRO A 71 -18.03 -0.67 -10.19
CA PRO A 71 -18.59 -0.14 -11.44
C PRO A 71 -18.21 1.32 -11.70
N GLY A 72 -18.11 2.13 -10.65
CA GLY A 72 -17.73 3.54 -10.72
C GLY A 72 -16.25 3.70 -11.07
N ILE A 73 -15.40 2.98 -10.33
CA ILE A 73 -13.94 2.96 -10.52
C ILE A 73 -13.58 2.51 -11.94
N ILE A 74 -14.14 1.40 -12.42
CA ILE A 74 -13.86 0.87 -13.76
C ILE A 74 -14.29 1.84 -14.86
N ARG A 75 -15.42 2.54 -14.69
CA ARG A 75 -15.88 3.55 -15.64
C ARG A 75 -14.91 4.72 -15.75
N ILE A 76 -14.37 5.19 -14.63
CA ILE A 76 -13.42 6.31 -14.57
C ILE A 76 -12.08 5.89 -15.19
N LEU A 77 -11.53 4.76 -14.77
CA LEU A 77 -10.25 4.26 -15.26
C LEU A 77 -10.26 3.97 -16.77
N LYS A 78 -11.38 3.46 -17.31
CA LYS A 78 -11.54 3.26 -18.78
C LYS A 78 -11.51 4.57 -19.56
N LYS A 79 -12.18 5.62 -19.07
CA LYS A 79 -12.17 6.95 -19.72
C LYS A 79 -10.77 7.53 -19.80
N LEU A 80 -9.95 7.28 -18.79
CA LEU A 80 -8.59 7.81 -18.64
C LEU A 80 -7.51 6.83 -19.12
N ARG A 81 -7.89 5.81 -19.92
CA ARG A 81 -7.00 4.79 -20.50
C ARG A 81 -6.06 4.11 -19.49
N SER A 82 -6.51 3.97 -18.24
CA SER A 82 -5.76 3.40 -17.13
C SER A 82 -6.52 2.19 -16.56
N ALA A 83 -7.15 1.40 -17.42
CA ALA A 83 -7.93 0.24 -17.00
C ALA A 83 -7.02 -0.86 -16.43
N PRO A 84 -7.43 -1.55 -15.35
CA PRO A 84 -6.69 -2.69 -14.83
C PRO A 84 -6.69 -3.86 -15.83
N ILE A 85 -5.67 -4.71 -15.74
CA ILE A 85 -5.64 -6.00 -16.45
C ILE A 85 -6.68 -6.93 -15.85
N GLU A 86 -6.79 -6.94 -14.52
CA GLU A 86 -7.63 -7.87 -13.80
C GLU A 86 -8.18 -7.19 -12.54
N VAL A 87 -9.42 -7.51 -12.19
CA VAL A 87 -10.04 -7.13 -10.92
C VAL A 87 -10.24 -8.42 -10.13
N VAL A 88 -9.62 -8.50 -8.96
CA VAL A 88 -9.62 -9.71 -8.14
C VAL A 88 -10.33 -9.42 -6.81
N PRO A 89 -11.41 -10.12 -6.47
CA PRO A 89 -12.00 -10.01 -5.14
C PRO A 89 -11.00 -10.49 -4.09
N GLU A 90 -10.87 -9.76 -2.97
CA GLU A 90 -10.00 -10.13 -1.86
C GLU A 90 -10.64 -11.29 -1.06
N SER A 91 -10.65 -12.48 -1.65
CA SER A 91 -11.16 -13.67 -0.97
C SER A 91 -10.30 -14.01 0.24
N SER A 92 -10.99 -14.34 1.33
CA SER A 92 -10.40 -14.50 2.64
C SER A 92 -9.24 -15.50 2.66
N ASN A 93 -8.17 -15.06 3.34
CA ASN A 93 -7.03 -15.84 3.79
C ASN A 93 -5.93 -16.25 2.79
N ARG A 94 -6.14 -16.23 1.46
CA ARG A 94 -5.09 -16.60 0.48
C ARG A 94 -4.52 -15.48 -0.37
N LEU A 95 -5.25 -14.37 -0.53
CA LEU A 95 -4.88 -13.28 -1.43
C LEU A 95 -4.77 -11.92 -0.72
N ARG A 96 -4.43 -11.93 0.58
CA ARG A 96 -4.21 -10.67 1.31
C ARG A 96 -3.01 -9.94 0.72
N PRO A 97 -3.16 -8.65 0.38
CA PRO A 97 -2.04 -7.85 -0.07
C PRO A 97 -1.01 -7.71 1.07
N GLN A 98 0.26 -7.72 0.71
CA GLN A 98 1.34 -7.53 1.70
C GLN A 98 1.47 -6.05 2.04
N LYS A 99 1.85 -5.76 3.30
CA LYS A 99 2.13 -4.39 3.72
C LYS A 99 3.26 -3.84 2.86
N LEU A 100 2.99 -2.71 2.20
CA LEU A 100 3.96 -2.03 1.32
C LEU A 100 5.20 -1.57 2.12
N CYS A 101 4.99 -1.23 3.39
CA CYS A 101 6.01 -0.78 4.31
C CYS A 101 6.48 -1.90 5.27
N THR A 102 7.78 -1.99 5.48
CA THR A 102 8.41 -2.78 6.54
C THR A 102 9.08 -1.84 7.54
N VAL A 103 8.80 -2.04 8.83
CA VAL A 103 9.38 -1.23 9.91
C VAL A 103 10.49 -2.04 10.58
N LYS A 104 11.62 -1.40 10.85
CA LYS A 104 12.71 -1.96 11.65
C LYS A 104 13.14 -1.00 12.75
N ASP A 105 13.12 -1.50 13.97
CA ASP A 105 13.56 -0.78 15.16
C ASP A 105 15.04 -1.08 15.44
N PHE A 106 15.85 -0.03 15.63
CA PHE A 106 17.27 -0.09 15.93
C PHE A 106 17.60 0.53 17.30
N GLY A 107 16.64 0.57 18.23
CA GLY A 107 16.80 1.21 19.53
C GLY A 107 16.52 2.70 19.45
N GLU A 108 17.56 3.53 19.34
CA GLU A 108 17.41 5.00 19.24
C GLU A 108 16.83 5.43 17.88
N TYR A 109 16.98 4.58 16.87
CA TYR A 109 16.54 4.85 15.51
C TYR A 109 15.39 3.94 15.09
N ILE A 110 14.56 4.42 14.18
CA ILE A 110 13.53 3.63 13.50
C ILE A 110 13.67 3.84 12.00
N MET A 111 13.61 2.74 11.25
CA MET A 111 13.66 2.74 9.79
C MET A 111 12.34 2.21 9.24
N VAL A 112 11.79 2.92 8.26
CA VAL A 112 10.70 2.42 7.42
C VAL A 112 11.24 2.18 6.03
N ARG A 113 10.91 1.03 5.46
CA ARG A 113 11.24 0.64 4.09
C ARG A 113 9.96 0.47 3.29
N ALA A 114 9.89 1.06 2.10
CA ALA A 114 8.88 0.72 1.10
C ALA A 114 9.58 0.36 -0.21
N ALA A 115 9.19 -0.78 -0.81
CA ALA A 115 9.93 -1.40 -1.91
C ALA A 115 11.46 -1.45 -1.62
N ASN A 116 12.29 -0.80 -2.43
CA ASN A 116 13.75 -0.74 -2.20
C ASN A 116 14.22 0.55 -1.52
N MET A 117 13.33 1.48 -1.18
CA MET A 117 13.67 2.73 -0.51
C MET A 117 13.52 2.61 1.00
N LYS A 118 14.45 3.22 1.74
CA LYS A 118 14.49 3.23 3.21
C LYS A 118 14.70 4.66 3.70
N ILE A 119 13.96 5.02 4.74
CA ILE A 119 14.13 6.25 5.51
C ILE A 119 14.33 5.89 6.97
N THR A 120 15.35 6.45 7.60
CA THR A 120 15.66 6.22 9.02
C THR A 120 15.64 7.55 9.75
N VAL A 121 15.02 7.56 10.93
CA VAL A 121 15.00 8.72 11.83
C VAL A 121 15.46 8.37 13.23
N ASP A 122 16.02 9.37 13.89
CA ASP A 122 16.20 9.40 15.34
C ASP A 122 14.82 9.60 16.01
N LYS A 123 14.47 8.72 16.95
CA LYS A 123 13.15 8.73 17.59
C LYS A 123 12.94 9.90 18.54
N THR A 124 14.01 10.46 19.09
CA THR A 124 14.00 11.56 20.06
C THR A 124 13.96 12.89 19.33
N THR A 125 14.92 13.13 18.43
CA THR A 125 15.03 14.40 17.71
C THR A 125 14.12 14.48 16.48
N LYS A 126 13.54 13.34 16.06
CA LYS A 126 12.72 13.19 14.85
C LYS A 126 13.47 13.63 13.59
N ARG A 127 14.81 13.63 13.60
CA ARG A 127 15.64 13.99 12.45
C ARG A 127 15.87 12.80 11.55
N ILE A 128 15.83 13.03 10.24
CA ILE A 128 16.17 12.04 9.23
C ILE A 128 17.68 11.85 9.26
N VAL A 129 18.13 10.67 9.65
CA VAL A 129 19.56 10.34 9.76
C VAL A 129 20.10 9.60 8.55
N ASN A 130 19.22 8.96 7.77
CA ASN A 130 19.61 8.24 6.57
C ASN A 130 18.45 8.08 5.59
N ILE A 131 18.76 8.21 4.30
CA ILE A 131 17.92 7.75 3.18
C ILE A 131 18.80 6.86 2.32
N SER A 132 18.33 5.66 2.01
CA SER A 132 19.14 4.68 1.27
C SER A 132 18.30 3.73 0.43
N GLY A 133 18.97 3.04 -0.51
CA GLY A 133 18.37 2.10 -1.43
C GLY A 133 18.05 2.71 -2.80
N GLY A 134 17.14 2.09 -3.54
CA GLY A 134 16.75 2.53 -4.88
C GLY A 134 17.82 2.33 -5.97
N GLY A 135 17.68 3.11 -7.04
CA GLY A 135 18.56 3.16 -8.21
C GLY A 135 18.10 4.19 -9.24
N CYS A 136 17.14 5.04 -8.87
CA CYS A 136 16.59 6.07 -9.72
C CYS A 136 17.47 7.33 -9.67
N PRO A 137 17.48 8.16 -10.73
CA PRO A 137 18.37 9.32 -10.82
C PRO A 137 18.08 10.43 -9.81
N ASP A 138 16.88 10.46 -9.21
CA ASP A 138 16.47 11.46 -8.22
C ASP A 138 16.88 11.09 -6.77
N VAL A 139 17.28 9.85 -6.50
CA VAL A 139 17.64 9.39 -5.14
C VAL A 139 18.73 10.25 -4.48
N PRO A 140 19.84 10.61 -5.17
CA PRO A 140 20.86 11.47 -4.56
C PRO A 140 20.31 12.85 -4.17
N TYR A 141 19.45 13.43 -4.99
CA TYR A 141 18.83 14.73 -4.73
C TYR A 141 17.84 14.67 -3.56
N LEU A 142 16.98 13.63 -3.53
CA LEU A 142 16.08 13.37 -2.41
C LEU A 142 16.84 13.23 -1.08
N ALA A 143 17.94 12.47 -1.07
CA ALA A 143 18.76 12.29 0.12
C ALA A 143 19.39 13.62 0.57
N TYR A 144 19.97 14.37 -0.37
CA TYR A 144 20.57 15.69 -0.11
C TYR A 144 19.56 16.67 0.50
N GLU A 145 18.34 16.72 -0.04
CA GLU A 145 17.32 17.65 0.43
C GLU A 145 16.65 17.26 1.73
N MET A 146 16.72 16.01 2.16
CA MET A 146 15.95 15.53 3.31
C MET A 146 16.80 15.14 4.51
N VAL A 147 17.98 14.54 4.31
CA VAL A 147 18.84 14.08 5.41
C VAL A 147 19.27 15.28 6.27
N GLY A 148 19.23 15.08 7.58
CA GLY A 148 19.51 16.11 8.59
C GLY A 148 18.30 16.97 8.95
N LYS A 149 17.25 17.04 8.12
CA LYS A 149 16.01 17.78 8.45
C LYS A 149 15.13 16.96 9.40
N SER A 150 14.26 17.65 10.14
CA SER A 150 13.20 16.98 10.90
C SER A 150 12.22 16.33 9.93
N VAL A 151 11.76 15.11 10.22
CA VAL A 151 10.83 14.35 9.37
C VAL A 151 9.53 15.12 9.08
N LEU A 152 9.08 15.96 10.03
CA LEU A 152 7.88 16.80 9.89
C LEU A 152 8.12 18.08 9.07
N LYS A 153 9.38 18.50 8.91
CA LYS A 153 9.76 19.74 8.19
C LYS A 153 10.47 19.47 6.86
N ALA A 154 10.92 18.24 6.63
CA ALA A 154 11.54 17.84 5.37
C ALA A 154 10.54 17.99 4.22
N PRO A 155 10.99 18.32 3.00
CA PRO A 155 10.12 18.30 1.84
C PRO A 155 9.54 16.89 1.66
N LYS A 156 8.28 16.80 1.21
CA LYS A 156 7.68 15.51 0.86
C LYS A 156 8.45 14.93 -0.35
N PRO A 157 8.86 13.65 -0.32
CA PRO A 157 9.55 13.04 -1.46
C PRO A 157 8.76 13.17 -2.77
N SER A 158 7.43 13.07 -2.72
CA SER A 158 6.53 13.27 -3.86
C SER A 158 6.54 14.69 -4.45
N ALA A 159 6.96 15.69 -3.68
CA ALA A 159 7.02 17.09 -4.13
C ALA A 159 8.34 17.44 -4.83
N ILE A 160 9.40 16.67 -4.59
CA ILE A 160 10.76 16.96 -5.09
C ILE A 160 11.36 15.82 -5.92
N GLY A 161 10.62 14.74 -6.12
CA GLY A 161 11.03 13.60 -6.94
C GLY A 161 9.92 13.14 -7.88
N HIS A 162 10.32 12.47 -8.96
CA HIS A 162 9.43 12.11 -10.08
C HIS A 162 9.51 10.63 -10.45
N THR A 163 10.27 9.83 -9.72
CA THR A 163 10.48 8.42 -10.03
C THR A 163 9.71 7.52 -9.07
N LEU A 164 9.69 6.22 -9.38
CA LEU A 164 9.18 5.18 -8.48
C LEU A 164 9.92 5.16 -7.14
N CYS A 165 11.21 5.53 -7.12
CA CYS A 165 11.97 5.64 -5.88
C CYS A 165 11.45 6.82 -5.03
N ALA A 166 11.13 7.96 -5.64
CA ALA A 166 10.51 9.08 -4.93
C ALA A 166 9.14 8.68 -4.34
N TYR A 167 8.32 7.98 -5.13
CA TYR A 167 7.04 7.47 -4.67
C TYR A 167 7.19 6.52 -3.47
N ALA A 168 8.05 5.52 -3.58
CA ALA A 168 8.30 4.57 -2.50
C ALA A 168 8.85 5.27 -1.24
N LEU A 169 9.77 6.23 -1.41
CA LEU A 169 10.28 7.02 -0.30
C LEU A 169 9.16 7.86 0.34
N ASN A 170 8.22 8.39 -0.44
CA ASN A 170 7.06 9.12 0.06
C ASN A 170 6.17 8.21 0.92
N THR A 171 5.84 7.00 0.44
CA THR A 171 5.07 6.03 1.21
C THR A 171 5.75 5.70 2.53
N ALA A 172 7.08 5.49 2.51
CA ALA A 172 7.84 5.20 3.73
C ALA A 172 7.89 6.41 4.68
N HIS A 173 7.92 7.63 4.15
CA HIS A 173 7.89 8.89 4.91
C HIS A 173 6.54 9.12 5.59
N GLU A 174 5.43 8.86 4.91
CA GLU A 174 4.07 8.98 5.46
C GLU A 174 3.83 7.95 6.59
N GLU A 175 4.12 6.67 6.34
CA GLU A 175 4.03 5.62 7.37
C GLU A 175 4.91 5.96 8.59
N LEU A 176 6.09 6.55 8.36
CA LEU A 176 6.97 6.95 9.44
C LEU A 176 6.38 8.08 10.29
N ILE A 177 5.71 9.06 9.68
CA ILE A 177 5.02 10.14 10.41
C ILE A 177 3.90 9.54 11.27
N GLU A 178 3.04 8.69 10.70
CA GLU A 178 1.96 8.01 11.43
C GLU A 178 2.49 7.22 12.63
N LEU A 179 3.61 6.50 12.48
CA LEU A 179 4.25 5.74 13.56
C LEU A 179 4.85 6.62 14.68
N LEU A 180 5.22 7.86 14.36
CA LEU A 180 5.78 8.80 15.33
C LEU A 180 4.72 9.63 16.04
N GLU A 181 3.53 9.79 15.44
CA GLU A 181 2.37 10.45 16.03
C GLU A 181 1.52 9.50 16.89
N SER A 182 1.55 8.20 16.59
CA SER A 182 0.84 7.15 17.36
C SER A 182 1.58 6.67 18.62
N LYS A 183 2.75 7.24 18.94
CA LYS A 183 3.58 6.91 20.11
C LYS A 183 3.88 8.14 20.95
#